data_AF-A0A7J5RWU9-F1
#
_entry.id   AF-A0A7J5RWU9-F1
#
_cell.length_a   1.000
_cell.length_b   1.000
_cell.length_c   1.000
_cell.angle_alpha   90.00
_cell.angle_beta   90.00
_cell.angle_gamma   90.00
#
_symmetry.space_group_name_H-M   'P 1'
#
loop_
_entity.id
_entity.type
_entity.pdbx_description
1 polymer ?
#
loop_
_entity_poly.entity_id
_entity_poly.type
_entity_poly.pdbx_seq_one_letter_code
_entity_poly.pdbx_strand_id
1 'polypeptide(L)'
;QENLMDSGGVGLICETEADTVSTAIGGDHGHWSDLLRKCFDHDRLAYNRRTNHEYRECNVTFLCVLLSGTPAQIKPLIPSAENGLFSRQLFYYMPAIEEWEDQFNEADTDYDSRFLEWGAQWKEVLDAITASVSNINMKLTHEQKEIFNFHFARVFGRASAIHGNQMKSAVTRIAINIFRIISIIALLRSLESLLPGGERSGEPQENIVRTLLDCPGLTPSAHIPQENIADGIVPQFNLSIRTDDFYAVLALVEPLYRHACHILSLLPAGTPTAPSANMTPETLFDCLPLRFTRNEAIDKGEQVGVPAGSVDSLLKRMTERGQLVKVGRGEYEFNARMHTRTCVGVRESASSASLQDS
;
A
#
# COMPACT_ATOMS: atom_id res chain seq x y z
N GLN A 1 -13.72 -17.49 5.47
CA GLN A 1 -14.82 -16.89 4.67
C GLN A 1 -16.07 -16.69 5.52
N GLU A 2 -16.61 -17.73 6.15
CA GLU A 2 -17.79 -17.64 7.03
C GLU A 2 -17.64 -16.55 8.12
N ASN A 3 -16.57 -16.61 8.92
CA ASN A 3 -16.29 -15.58 9.94
C ASN A 3 -16.25 -14.14 9.37
N LEU A 4 -15.67 -13.96 8.18
CA LEU A 4 -15.58 -12.64 7.54
C LEU A 4 -16.98 -12.12 7.14
N MET A 5 -17.87 -13.01 6.73
CA MET A 5 -19.25 -12.66 6.37
C MET A 5 -20.11 -12.41 7.60
N ASP A 6 -19.94 -13.19 8.66
CA ASP A 6 -20.64 -12.98 9.93
C ASP A 6 -20.23 -11.65 10.58
N SER A 7 -19.01 -11.16 10.31
CA SER A 7 -18.52 -9.82 10.70
C SER A 7 -18.88 -8.70 9.70
N GLY A 8 -19.86 -8.92 8.82
CA GLY A 8 -20.32 -7.89 7.87
C GLY A 8 -19.27 -7.50 6.81
N GLY A 9 -18.35 -8.41 6.48
CA GLY A 9 -17.30 -8.19 5.50
C GLY A 9 -16.01 -7.59 6.06
N VAL A 10 -15.94 -7.29 7.37
CA VAL A 10 -14.75 -6.70 8.02
C VAL A 10 -13.97 -7.77 8.76
N GLY A 11 -12.64 -7.79 8.61
CA GLY A 11 -11.79 -8.73 9.32
C GLY A 11 -10.33 -8.29 9.43
N LEU A 12 -9.65 -8.85 10.42
CA LEU A 12 -8.22 -8.70 10.66
C LEU A 12 -7.60 -10.09 10.84
N ILE A 13 -6.49 -10.33 10.16
CA ILE A 13 -5.65 -11.51 10.34
C ILE A 13 -4.26 -11.01 10.71
N CYS A 14 -3.78 -11.37 11.89
CA CYS A 14 -2.42 -11.10 12.34
C CYS A 14 -1.80 -12.44 12.72
N GLU A 15 -0.84 -12.92 11.95
CA GLU A 15 -0.17 -14.20 12.20
C GLU A 15 1.34 -14.03 12.14
N THR A 16 2.02 -14.57 13.15
CA THR A 16 3.49 -14.48 13.22
C THR A 16 4.20 -15.50 12.33
N GLU A 17 3.47 -16.52 11.86
CA GLU A 17 3.99 -17.60 11.04
C GLU A 17 3.14 -17.79 9.77
N ALA A 18 3.69 -17.36 8.62
CA ALA A 18 2.98 -17.39 7.34
C ALA A 18 2.62 -18.80 6.85
N ASP A 19 3.24 -19.86 7.37
CA ASP A 19 2.89 -21.25 7.05
C ASP A 19 1.55 -21.71 7.63
N THR A 20 1.14 -21.15 8.77
CA THR A 20 -0.18 -21.39 9.37
C THR A 20 -1.28 -21.00 8.38
N VAL A 21 -1.12 -19.84 7.73
CA VAL A 21 -2.01 -19.39 6.65
C VAL A 21 -1.78 -20.19 5.36
N SER A 22 -0.54 -20.54 5.03
CA SER A 22 -0.23 -21.31 3.80
C SER A 22 -0.84 -22.72 3.80
N THR A 23 -0.91 -23.37 4.96
CA THR A 23 -1.56 -24.68 5.11
C THR A 23 -3.06 -24.57 4.86
N ALA A 24 -3.68 -23.47 5.29
CA ALA A 24 -5.07 -23.16 4.97
C ALA A 24 -5.28 -22.87 3.47
N ILE A 25 -4.30 -22.30 2.76
CA ILE A 25 -4.32 -22.10 1.30
C ILE A 25 -4.27 -23.43 0.54
N GLY A 26 -3.54 -24.44 1.04
CA GLY A 26 -3.36 -25.74 0.38
C GLY A 26 -4.44 -26.78 0.66
N GLY A 27 -5.36 -26.54 1.60
CA GLY A 27 -6.40 -27.49 2.00
C GLY A 27 -7.61 -27.56 1.06
N ASP A 28 -8.38 -28.65 1.16
CA ASP A 28 -9.61 -28.93 0.37
C ASP A 28 -10.77 -27.94 0.63
N HIS A 29 -10.58 -26.92 1.47
CA HIS A 29 -11.62 -26.02 1.96
C HIS A 29 -11.49 -24.54 1.56
N GLY A 30 -10.65 -24.22 0.57
CA GLY A 30 -11.03 -23.13 -0.33
C GLY A 30 -9.93 -22.19 -0.80
N HIS A 31 -10.28 -21.53 -1.90
CA HIS A 31 -9.53 -20.55 -2.65
C HIS A 31 -9.15 -19.28 -1.84
N TRP A 32 -8.30 -19.41 -0.83
CA TRP A 32 -7.78 -18.28 -0.05
C TRP A 32 -7.08 -17.25 -0.93
N SER A 33 -6.40 -17.68 -1.99
CA SER A 33 -5.87 -16.77 -3.02
C SER A 33 -6.98 -15.94 -3.70
N ASP A 34 -8.16 -16.51 -3.95
CA ASP A 34 -9.31 -15.76 -4.48
C ASP A 34 -9.88 -14.78 -3.46
N LEU A 35 -10.03 -15.22 -2.21
CA LEU A 35 -10.47 -14.37 -1.10
C LEU A 35 -9.55 -13.14 -0.95
N LEU A 36 -8.24 -13.35 -0.81
CA LEU A 36 -7.27 -12.27 -0.64
C LEU A 36 -7.27 -11.31 -1.84
N ARG A 37 -7.40 -11.83 -3.07
CA ARG A 37 -7.46 -11.00 -4.28
C ARG A 37 -8.71 -10.13 -4.31
N LYS A 38 -9.88 -10.67 -3.94
CA LYS A 38 -11.14 -9.92 -3.86
C LYS A 38 -11.12 -8.89 -2.75
N CYS A 39 -10.67 -9.26 -1.56
CA CYS A 39 -10.58 -8.34 -0.43
C CYS A 39 -9.63 -7.18 -0.69
N PHE A 40 -8.54 -7.37 -1.45
CA PHE A 40 -7.66 -6.26 -1.85
C PHE A 40 -8.43 -5.16 -2.60
N ASP A 41 -9.34 -5.55 -3.50
CA ASP A 41 -10.13 -4.65 -4.33
C ASP A 41 -11.45 -4.22 -3.64
N HIS A 42 -11.65 -4.61 -2.37
CA HIS A 42 -12.91 -4.49 -1.61
C HIS A 42 -14.12 -5.10 -2.31
N ASP A 43 -13.89 -6.17 -3.08
CA ASP A 43 -14.89 -6.78 -3.95
C ASP A 43 -15.88 -7.65 -3.17
N ARG A 44 -17.00 -7.96 -3.82
CA ARG A 44 -18.07 -8.82 -3.31
C ARG A 44 -17.56 -10.24 -3.06
N LEU A 45 -17.97 -10.81 -1.92
CA LEU A 45 -17.84 -12.24 -1.65
C LEU A 45 -19.20 -12.91 -1.70
N ALA A 46 -19.28 -14.04 -2.37
CA ALA A 46 -20.46 -14.90 -2.38
C ALA A 46 -20.04 -16.36 -2.37
N TYR A 47 -20.73 -17.19 -1.59
CA TYR A 47 -20.55 -18.64 -1.63
C TYR A 47 -21.86 -19.38 -1.37
N ASN A 48 -21.94 -20.60 -1.88
CA ASN A 48 -23.05 -21.51 -1.66
C ASN A 48 -22.66 -22.57 -0.63
N ARG A 49 -23.36 -22.61 0.51
CA ARG A 49 -23.15 -23.66 1.51
C ARG A 49 -23.83 -24.95 1.03
N ARG A 50 -23.03 -25.95 0.64
CA ARG A 50 -23.54 -27.25 0.16
C ARG A 50 -24.44 -27.97 1.16
N THR A 51 -24.16 -27.83 2.46
CA THR A 51 -24.86 -28.57 3.53
C THR A 51 -26.30 -28.08 3.76
N ASN A 52 -26.61 -26.80 3.49
CA ASN A 52 -27.91 -26.19 3.77
C ASN A 52 -28.58 -25.49 2.57
N HIS A 53 -27.98 -25.58 1.37
CA HIS A 53 -28.43 -24.82 0.18
C HIS A 53 -28.59 -23.32 0.44
N GLU A 54 -27.75 -22.76 1.32
CA GLU A 54 -27.81 -21.36 1.71
C GLU A 54 -26.86 -20.56 0.84
N TYR A 55 -27.40 -19.58 0.12
CA TYR A 55 -26.63 -18.57 -0.58
C TYR A 55 -26.32 -17.44 0.40
N ARG A 56 -25.04 -17.16 0.59
CA ARG A 56 -24.59 -16.00 1.36
C ARG A 56 -23.81 -15.05 0.45
N GLU A 57 -24.06 -13.76 0.64
CA GLU A 57 -23.36 -12.69 -0.05
C GLU A 57 -22.97 -11.56 0.89
N CYS A 58 -21.83 -10.94 0.62
CA CYS A 58 -21.37 -9.71 1.23
C CYS A 58 -20.88 -8.79 0.12
N ASN A 59 -21.53 -7.63 -0.04
CA ASN A 59 -21.34 -6.75 -1.19
C ASN A 59 -19.95 -6.08 -1.22
N VAL A 60 -19.35 -5.86 -0.05
CA VAL A 60 -18.06 -5.18 0.09
C VAL A 60 -17.27 -5.86 1.19
N THR A 61 -15.96 -6.02 1.01
CA THR A 61 -15.10 -6.63 2.01
C THR A 61 -13.90 -5.78 2.38
N PHE A 62 -13.57 -5.77 3.67
CA PHE A 62 -12.48 -5.03 4.28
C PHE A 62 -11.66 -5.99 5.13
N LEU A 63 -10.69 -6.66 4.52
CA LEU A 63 -9.79 -7.59 5.20
C LEU A 63 -8.40 -6.98 5.31
N CYS A 64 -7.93 -6.78 6.54
CA CYS A 64 -6.53 -6.48 6.81
C CYS A 64 -5.78 -7.79 7.12
N VAL A 65 -4.61 -7.97 6.53
CA VAL A 65 -3.78 -9.16 6.70
C VAL A 65 -2.35 -8.72 6.97
N LEU A 66 -1.84 -9.07 8.15
CA LEU A 66 -0.46 -8.88 8.57
C LEU A 66 0.14 -10.26 8.86
N LEU A 67 1.12 -10.66 8.03
CA LEU A 67 1.82 -11.93 8.18
C LEU A 67 3.31 -11.65 8.35
N SER A 68 3.92 -12.29 9.34
CA SER A 68 5.38 -12.46 9.37
C SER A 68 5.74 -13.91 9.06
N GLY A 69 6.97 -14.14 8.64
CA GLY A 69 7.43 -15.47 8.31
C GLY A 69 8.83 -15.46 7.71
N THR A 70 9.37 -16.66 7.51
CA THR A 70 10.69 -16.84 6.90
C THR A 70 10.58 -16.85 5.36
N PRO A 71 11.69 -16.58 4.64
CA PRO A 71 11.70 -16.64 3.17
C PRO A 71 11.18 -17.97 2.60
N ALA A 72 11.42 -19.09 3.30
CA ALA A 72 10.95 -20.41 2.90
C ALA A 72 9.42 -20.55 2.94
N GLN A 73 8.73 -19.80 3.81
CA GLN A 73 7.27 -19.83 3.95
C GLN A 73 6.53 -19.01 2.87
N ILE A 74 7.25 -18.15 2.14
CA ILE A 74 6.65 -17.32 1.08
C ILE A 74 6.18 -18.15 -0.11
N LYS A 75 6.94 -19.17 -0.53
CA LYS A 75 6.60 -19.98 -1.72
C LYS A 75 5.30 -20.78 -1.54
N PRO A 76 5.05 -21.45 -0.40
CA PRO A 76 3.75 -22.05 -0.12
C PRO A 76 2.59 -21.02 -0.10
N LEU A 77 2.84 -19.81 0.42
CA LEU A 77 1.83 -18.74 0.50
C LEU A 77 1.49 -18.15 -0.89
N ILE A 78 2.52 -17.90 -1.69
CA ILE A 78 2.46 -17.25 -3.01
C ILE A 78 3.18 -18.15 -4.01
N PRO A 79 2.52 -19.18 -4.56
CA PRO A 79 3.18 -20.19 -5.40
C PRO A 79 3.64 -19.66 -6.76
N SER A 80 3.08 -18.54 -7.22
CA SER A 80 3.43 -17.88 -8.48
C SER A 80 3.05 -16.40 -8.45
N ALA A 81 3.82 -15.57 -9.14
CA ALA A 81 3.52 -14.16 -9.36
C ALA A 81 2.46 -13.93 -10.46
N GLU A 82 2.04 -14.96 -11.19
CA GLU A 82 1.18 -14.85 -12.37
C GLU A 82 -0.32 -14.80 -12.04
N ASN A 83 -0.74 -15.33 -10.90
CA ASN A 83 -2.16 -15.40 -10.52
C ASN A 83 -2.71 -14.07 -9.95
N GLY A 84 -1.86 -13.04 -9.84
CA GLY A 84 -2.20 -11.71 -9.35
C GLY A 84 -2.31 -11.57 -7.83
N LEU A 85 -1.96 -12.59 -7.05
CA LEU A 85 -1.88 -12.50 -5.58
C LEU A 85 -0.63 -11.71 -5.16
N PHE A 86 0.53 -12.03 -5.74
CA PHE A 86 1.82 -11.38 -5.45
C PHE A 86 1.72 -9.85 -5.51
N SER A 87 1.20 -9.32 -6.61
CA SER A 87 1.13 -7.87 -6.82
C SER A 87 0.21 -7.15 -5.84
N ARG A 88 -0.71 -7.85 -5.16
CA ARG A 88 -1.65 -7.25 -4.20
C ARG A 88 -1.09 -7.16 -2.77
N GLN A 89 0.08 -7.73 -2.52
CA GLN A 89 0.70 -7.68 -1.20
C GLN A 89 1.78 -6.58 -1.15
N LEU A 90 1.95 -6.00 0.04
CA LEU A 90 3.14 -5.22 0.38
C LEU A 90 4.14 -6.14 1.08
N PHE A 91 5.40 -6.04 0.71
CA PHE A 91 6.46 -6.84 1.30
C PHE A 91 7.42 -5.96 2.08
N TYR A 92 7.77 -6.41 3.28
CA TYR A 92 8.84 -5.86 4.08
C TYR A 92 9.81 -6.98 4.43
N TYR A 93 11.06 -6.86 4.01
CA TYR A 93 12.11 -7.81 4.33
C TYR A 93 13.00 -7.22 5.43
N MET A 94 12.95 -7.81 6.62
CA MET A 94 13.75 -7.36 7.75
C MET A 94 15.22 -7.74 7.55
N PRO A 95 16.18 -6.86 7.90
CA PRO A 95 17.60 -7.21 7.90
C PRO A 95 17.88 -8.42 8.81
N ALA A 96 18.94 -9.17 8.50
CA ALA A 96 19.40 -10.23 9.38
C ALA A 96 19.90 -9.64 10.71
N ILE A 97 19.68 -10.37 11.80
CA ILE A 97 20.27 -10.06 13.10
C ILE A 97 21.74 -10.48 13.03
N GLU A 98 22.65 -9.51 13.03
CA GLU A 98 24.10 -9.76 12.94
C GLU A 98 24.77 -9.84 14.32
N GLU A 99 24.17 -9.20 15.33
CA GLU A 99 24.70 -9.12 16.69
C GLU A 99 23.63 -9.55 17.70
N TRP A 100 24.07 -10.13 18.81
CA TRP A 100 23.18 -10.45 19.93
C TRP A 100 22.72 -9.15 20.59
N GLU A 101 21.40 -8.92 20.60
CA GLU A 101 20.79 -7.85 21.39
C GLU A 101 20.39 -8.38 22.77
N ASP A 102 20.69 -7.61 23.82
CA ASP A 102 20.23 -7.92 25.17
C ASP A 102 18.69 -8.00 25.19
N GLN A 103 18.16 -9.11 25.69
CA GLN A 103 16.73 -9.40 25.70
C GLN A 103 16.04 -8.91 26.99
N PHE A 104 16.81 -8.43 27.96
CA PHE A 104 16.27 -7.95 29.23
C PHE A 104 15.99 -6.44 29.14
N ASN A 105 14.73 -6.06 29.36
CA ASN A 105 14.33 -4.67 29.47
C ASN A 105 14.70 -4.14 30.87
N GLU A 106 15.37 -2.98 30.96
CA GLU A 106 15.62 -2.31 32.24
C GLU A 106 14.36 -1.60 32.79
N ALA A 107 13.34 -1.41 31.94
CA ALA A 107 12.11 -0.74 32.30
C ALA A 107 10.95 -1.75 32.52
N ASP A 108 10.32 -1.70 33.71
CA ASP A 108 9.08 -2.42 34.04
C ASP A 108 7.83 -1.82 33.35
N THR A 109 7.96 -1.36 32.10
CA THR A 109 6.84 -0.77 31.36
C THR A 109 5.95 -1.89 30.82
N ASP A 110 4.71 -1.95 31.33
CA ASP A 110 3.67 -2.83 30.80
C ASP A 110 3.11 -2.27 29.49
N TYR A 111 3.68 -2.73 28.37
CA TYR A 111 3.24 -2.33 27.03
C TYR A 111 1.84 -2.88 26.68
N ASP A 112 1.45 -4.03 27.20
CA ASP A 112 0.15 -4.64 26.90
C ASP A 112 -0.98 -3.75 27.46
N SER A 113 -0.86 -3.35 28.73
CA SER A 113 -1.81 -2.41 29.34
C SER A 113 -1.86 -1.08 28.57
N ARG A 114 -0.71 -0.57 28.14
CA ARG A 114 -0.63 0.68 27.37
C ARG A 114 -1.30 0.57 25.99
N PHE A 115 -1.07 -0.53 25.25
CA PHE A 115 -1.71 -0.75 23.96
C PHE A 115 -3.22 -0.96 24.08
N LEU A 116 -3.68 -1.64 25.13
CA LEU A 116 -5.11 -1.81 25.41
C LEU A 116 -5.79 -0.46 25.69
N GLU A 117 -5.15 0.39 26.51
CA GLU A 117 -5.65 1.74 26.79
C GLU A 117 -5.73 2.58 25.51
N TRP A 118 -4.68 2.59 24.70
CA TRP A 118 -4.65 3.32 23.43
C TRP A 118 -5.71 2.82 22.46
N GLY A 119 -5.91 1.51 22.38
CA GLY A 119 -6.94 0.89 21.55
C GLY A 119 -8.35 1.29 21.97
N ALA A 120 -8.63 1.32 23.28
CA ALA A 120 -9.92 1.75 23.82
C ALA A 120 -10.22 3.22 23.49
N GLN A 121 -9.26 4.10 23.72
CA GLN A 121 -9.38 5.53 23.41
C GLN A 121 -9.55 5.77 21.89
N TRP A 122 -8.79 5.07 21.05
CA TRP A 122 -8.95 5.16 19.60
C TRP A 122 -10.34 4.70 19.16
N LYS A 123 -10.85 3.61 19.75
CA LYS A 123 -12.18 3.09 19.48
C LYS A 123 -13.28 4.11 19.81
N GLU A 124 -13.19 4.79 20.96
CA GLU A 124 -14.16 5.84 21.34
C GLU A 124 -14.22 6.96 20.30
N VAL A 125 -13.06 7.45 19.84
CA VAL A 125 -12.97 8.49 18.81
C VAL A 125 -13.57 7.99 17.49
N LEU A 126 -13.23 6.78 17.07
CA LEU A 126 -13.73 6.22 15.82
C LEU A 126 -15.24 5.96 15.85
N ASP A 127 -15.77 5.45 16.97
CA ASP A 127 -17.21 5.21 17.15
C ASP A 127 -17.98 6.54 17.10
N ALA A 128 -17.45 7.61 17.72
CA ALA A 128 -18.04 8.95 17.67
C ALA A 128 -18.04 9.55 16.25
N ILE A 129 -16.92 9.44 15.53
CA ILE A 129 -16.81 9.88 14.13
C ILE A 129 -17.80 9.11 13.26
N THR A 130 -17.83 7.78 13.37
CA THR A 130 -18.69 6.91 12.55
C THR A 130 -20.19 7.16 12.80
N ALA A 131 -20.56 7.53 14.03
CA ALA A 131 -21.94 7.89 14.36
C ALA A 131 -22.41 9.22 13.74
N SER A 132 -21.47 10.13 13.42
CA SER A 132 -21.79 11.51 13.05
C SER A 132 -21.39 11.89 11.62
N VAL A 133 -20.43 11.17 11.04
CA VAL A 133 -19.85 11.43 9.72
C VAL A 133 -20.02 10.21 8.83
N SER A 134 -20.67 10.41 7.69
CA SER A 134 -20.89 9.35 6.70
C SER A 134 -19.65 9.05 5.84
N ASN A 135 -18.81 10.05 5.57
CA ASN A 135 -17.66 9.91 4.68
C ASN A 135 -16.58 10.97 4.89
N ILE A 136 -15.31 10.56 4.78
CA ILE A 136 -14.15 11.44 4.76
C ILE A 136 -13.37 11.15 3.46
N ASN A 137 -13.33 12.13 2.55
CA ASN A 137 -12.75 11.97 1.23
C ASN A 137 -11.32 12.52 1.19
N MET A 138 -10.32 11.65 1.02
CA MET A 138 -8.94 12.06 0.82
C MET A 138 -8.76 12.80 -0.52
N LYS A 139 -8.12 13.97 -0.49
CA LYS A 139 -7.80 14.80 -1.65
C LYS A 139 -6.31 15.17 -1.66
N LEU A 140 -5.65 14.88 -2.77
CA LEU A 140 -4.34 15.44 -3.09
C LEU A 140 -4.50 16.75 -3.88
N THR A 141 -3.57 17.68 -3.68
CA THR A 141 -3.46 18.88 -4.51
C THR A 141 -3.07 18.51 -5.95
N HIS A 142 -3.19 19.46 -6.88
CA HIS A 142 -2.76 19.23 -8.25
C HIS A 142 -1.27 18.87 -8.33
N GLU A 143 -0.43 19.66 -7.66
CA GLU A 143 1.02 19.44 -7.56
C GLU A 143 1.37 18.08 -6.95
N GLN A 144 0.72 17.68 -5.84
CA GLN A 144 0.93 16.37 -5.23
C GLN A 144 0.58 15.23 -6.20
N LYS A 145 -0.47 15.37 -7.00
CA LYS A 145 -0.83 14.38 -8.03
C LYS A 145 0.23 14.30 -9.12
N GLU A 146 0.78 15.42 -9.57
CA GLU A 146 1.84 15.44 -10.57
C GLU A 146 3.11 14.77 -10.05
N ILE A 147 3.54 15.10 -8.82
CA ILE A 147 4.69 14.48 -8.16
C ILE A 147 4.50 12.97 -8.00
N PHE A 148 3.34 12.55 -7.48
CA PHE A 148 3.01 11.14 -7.30
C PHE A 148 3.09 10.38 -8.63
N ASN A 149 2.44 10.91 -9.66
CA ASN A 149 2.41 10.32 -11.00
C ASN A 149 3.80 10.25 -11.64
N PHE A 150 4.56 11.33 -11.57
CA PHE A 150 5.92 11.39 -12.09
C PHE A 150 6.83 10.35 -11.41
N HIS A 151 6.75 10.25 -10.09
CA HIS A 151 7.52 9.27 -9.32
C HIS A 151 7.18 7.84 -9.72
N PHE A 152 5.88 7.47 -9.72
CA PHE A 152 5.44 6.13 -10.08
C PHE A 152 5.70 5.77 -11.54
N ALA A 153 5.64 6.73 -12.47
CA ALA A 153 5.95 6.49 -13.88
C ALA A 153 7.40 6.02 -14.07
N ARG A 154 8.34 6.56 -13.29
CA ARG A 154 9.76 6.17 -13.33
C ARG A 154 9.98 4.79 -12.73
N VAL A 155 9.38 4.52 -11.57
CA VAL A 155 9.43 3.19 -10.93
C VAL A 155 8.80 2.14 -11.86
N PHE A 156 7.69 2.46 -12.51
CA PHE A 156 7.03 1.59 -13.49
C PHE A 156 7.90 1.35 -14.73
N GLY A 157 8.57 2.38 -15.23
CA GLY A 157 9.54 2.26 -16.33
C GLY A 157 10.71 1.34 -15.98
N ARG A 158 11.28 1.50 -14.77
CA ARG A 158 12.33 0.62 -14.24
C ARG A 158 11.85 -0.83 -14.11
N ALA A 159 10.72 -1.05 -13.44
CA ALA A 159 10.10 -2.36 -13.26
C ALA A 159 9.90 -3.08 -14.60
N SER A 160 9.37 -2.36 -15.60
CA SER A 160 9.16 -2.89 -16.94
C SER A 160 10.46 -3.30 -17.63
N ALA A 161 11.54 -2.57 -17.37
CA ALA A 161 12.81 -2.78 -18.04
C ALA A 161 13.56 -3.99 -17.50
N ILE A 162 13.44 -4.25 -16.20
CA ILE A 162 14.20 -5.27 -15.47
C ILE A 162 13.39 -6.56 -15.31
N HIS A 163 12.15 -6.46 -14.82
CA HIS A 163 11.35 -7.62 -14.35
C HIS A 163 10.12 -7.92 -15.21
N GLY A 164 9.88 -7.16 -16.28
CA GLY A 164 8.76 -7.40 -17.19
C GLY A 164 7.39 -7.11 -16.55
N ASN A 165 6.36 -7.88 -16.94
CA ASN A 165 4.96 -7.54 -16.65
C ASN A 165 4.54 -7.79 -15.20
N GLN A 166 5.09 -8.80 -14.52
CA GLN A 166 4.71 -9.12 -13.12
C GLN A 166 4.97 -7.93 -12.19
N MET A 167 6.15 -7.31 -12.33
CA MET A 167 6.50 -6.16 -11.51
C MET A 167 5.76 -4.88 -11.92
N LYS A 168 5.34 -4.71 -13.18
CA LYS A 168 4.44 -3.61 -13.56
C LYS A 168 3.15 -3.63 -12.74
N SER A 169 2.53 -4.81 -12.63
CA SER A 169 1.32 -4.99 -11.83
C SER A 169 1.57 -4.70 -10.36
N ALA A 170 2.71 -5.14 -9.81
CA ALA A 170 3.10 -4.84 -8.44
C ALA A 170 3.26 -3.32 -8.21
N VAL A 171 3.95 -2.59 -9.10
CA VAL A 171 4.09 -1.13 -8.98
C VAL A 171 2.75 -0.41 -8.99
N THR A 172 1.81 -0.80 -9.87
CA THR A 172 0.47 -0.22 -9.88
C THR A 172 -0.29 -0.45 -8.56
N ARG A 173 -0.14 -1.62 -7.94
CA ARG A 173 -0.79 -1.94 -6.66
C ARG A 173 -0.08 -1.30 -5.47
N ILE A 174 1.25 -1.15 -5.51
CA ILE A 174 1.99 -0.31 -4.54
C ILE A 174 1.47 1.13 -4.59
N ALA A 175 1.18 1.69 -5.77
CA ALA A 175 0.60 3.03 -5.87
C ALA A 175 -0.75 3.14 -5.15
N ILE A 176 -1.63 2.15 -5.29
CA ILE A 176 -2.91 2.10 -4.56
C ILE A 176 -2.66 2.07 -3.06
N ASN A 177 -1.75 1.20 -2.60
CA ASN A 177 -1.44 1.09 -1.19
C ASN A 177 -0.77 2.35 -0.61
N ILE A 178 0.11 3.01 -1.34
CA ILE A 178 0.71 4.28 -0.92
C ILE A 178 -0.37 5.35 -0.78
N PHE A 179 -1.35 5.41 -1.69
CA PHE A 179 -2.48 6.33 -1.54
C PHE A 179 -3.36 5.98 -0.31
N ARG A 180 -3.54 4.70 0.00
CA ARG A 180 -4.22 4.25 1.24
C ARG A 180 -3.44 4.67 2.49
N ILE A 181 -2.12 4.48 2.51
CA ILE A 181 -1.25 4.91 3.63
C ILE A 181 -1.28 6.43 3.78
N ILE A 182 -1.23 7.18 2.67
CA ILE A 182 -1.41 8.65 2.65
C ILE A 182 -2.72 9.02 3.35
N SER A 183 -3.82 8.33 3.03
CA SER A 183 -5.14 8.61 3.62
C SER A 183 -5.16 8.35 5.13
N ILE A 184 -4.54 7.25 5.57
CA ILE A 184 -4.44 6.89 6.99
C ILE A 184 -3.57 7.89 7.75
N ILE A 185 -2.38 8.21 7.24
CA ILE A 185 -1.46 9.16 7.88
C ILE A 185 -2.09 10.56 7.95
N ALA A 186 -2.74 11.02 6.87
CA ALA A 186 -3.46 12.28 6.88
C ALA A 186 -4.53 12.31 7.98
N LEU A 187 -5.33 11.25 8.10
CA LEU A 187 -6.37 11.16 9.12
C LEU A 187 -5.78 11.13 10.54
N LEU A 188 -4.73 10.33 10.77
CA LEU A 188 -4.05 10.28 12.07
C LEU A 188 -3.48 11.65 12.48
N ARG A 189 -2.87 12.38 11.53
CA ARG A 189 -2.38 13.74 11.75
C ARG A 189 -3.50 14.74 12.03
N SER A 190 -4.62 14.63 11.33
CA SER A 190 -5.79 15.48 11.56
C SER A 190 -6.41 15.26 12.94
N LEU A 191 -6.38 14.02 13.43
CA LEU A 191 -7.01 13.64 14.69
C LEU A 191 -6.06 13.67 15.88
N GLU A 192 -4.77 13.98 15.71
CA GLU A 192 -3.69 13.84 16.71
C GLU A 192 -4.05 14.37 18.11
N SER A 193 -4.76 15.51 18.20
CA SER A 193 -5.21 16.09 19.47
C SER A 193 -6.29 15.28 20.21
N LEU A 194 -7.01 14.42 19.50
CA LEU A 194 -8.06 13.54 20.03
C LEU A 194 -7.52 12.16 20.42
N LEU A 195 -6.32 11.82 19.96
CA LEU A 195 -5.72 10.49 20.12
C LEU A 195 -4.96 10.35 21.45
N PRO A 196 -4.65 9.13 21.88
CA PRO A 196 -3.87 8.89 23.09
C PRO A 196 -2.54 9.64 23.06
N GLY A 197 -2.25 10.40 24.13
CA GLY A 197 -1.03 11.20 24.25
C GLY A 197 -1.13 12.62 23.69
N GLY A 198 -2.25 13.02 23.09
CA GLY A 198 -2.54 14.42 22.77
C GLY A 198 -2.87 15.24 24.03
N GLU A 199 -2.54 16.54 24.03
CA GLU A 199 -2.97 17.47 25.07
C GLU A 199 -4.50 17.62 25.00
N ARG A 200 -5.25 16.82 25.77
CA ARG A 200 -6.70 17.03 25.94
C ARG A 200 -6.93 18.33 26.71
N SER A 201 -7.09 19.43 26.00
CA SER A 201 -7.55 20.70 26.59
C SER A 201 -9.06 20.85 26.36
N GLY A 202 -9.89 20.42 27.31
CA GLY A 202 -11.32 20.74 27.30
C GLY A 202 -12.25 19.75 28.00
N GLU A 203 -13.44 20.26 28.35
CA GLU A 203 -14.60 19.49 28.81
C GLU A 203 -15.05 18.44 27.76
N PRO A 204 -15.83 17.40 28.13
CA PRO A 204 -16.37 16.41 27.21
C PRO A 204 -17.05 17.12 26.03
N GLN A 205 -16.52 16.97 24.82
CA GLN A 205 -16.92 17.80 23.68
C GLN A 205 -18.40 17.59 23.33
N GLU A 206 -19.15 18.69 23.34
CA GLU A 206 -20.59 18.73 23.08
C GLU A 206 -20.99 18.41 21.62
N ASN A 207 -20.06 18.19 20.69
CA ASN A 207 -20.33 17.63 19.36
C ASN A 207 -19.00 17.26 18.64
N ILE A 208 -18.77 15.98 18.34
CA ILE A 208 -17.58 15.51 17.58
C ILE A 208 -17.41 16.23 16.23
N VAL A 209 -18.51 16.62 15.58
CA VAL A 209 -18.48 17.33 14.30
C VAL A 209 -17.83 18.70 14.44
N ARG A 210 -18.11 19.42 15.54
CA ARG A 210 -17.47 20.72 15.80
C ARG A 210 -15.97 20.57 15.98
N THR A 211 -15.56 19.53 16.70
CA THR A 211 -14.14 19.18 16.84
C THR A 211 -13.48 18.91 15.50
N LEU A 212 -14.13 18.14 14.62
CA LEU A 212 -13.59 17.82 13.29
C LEU A 212 -13.48 19.04 12.38
N LEU A 213 -14.29 20.09 12.60
CA LEU A 213 -14.16 21.36 11.87
C LEU A 213 -12.88 22.11 12.22
N ASP A 214 -12.37 21.94 13.44
CA ASP A 214 -11.13 22.56 13.91
C ASP A 214 -9.89 21.69 13.65
N CYS A 215 -10.09 20.42 13.27
CA CYS A 215 -8.99 19.50 12.96
C CYS A 215 -8.23 19.91 11.69
N PRO A 216 -6.89 19.94 11.71
CA PRO A 216 -6.10 20.37 10.57
C PRO A 216 -6.30 19.44 9.38
N GLY A 217 -6.45 20.02 8.18
CA GLY A 217 -6.59 19.27 6.94
C GLY A 217 -8.00 18.71 6.69
N LEU A 218 -8.92 18.77 7.65
CA LEU A 218 -10.34 18.46 7.46
C LEU A 218 -11.12 19.71 7.08
N THR A 219 -12.00 19.58 6.09
CA THR A 219 -12.90 20.67 5.64
C THR A 219 -14.26 20.09 5.26
N PRO A 220 -15.37 20.80 5.48
CA PRO A 220 -16.67 20.39 4.97
C PRO A 220 -16.64 20.20 3.45
N SER A 221 -17.39 19.23 2.95
CA SER A 221 -17.57 19.07 1.52
C SER A 221 -18.25 20.29 0.90
N ALA A 222 -17.80 20.69 -0.30
CA ALA A 222 -18.22 21.95 -0.93
C ALA A 222 -19.73 22.10 -1.20
N HIS A 223 -20.48 21.00 -1.18
CA HIS A 223 -21.93 20.98 -1.41
C HIS A 223 -22.76 21.11 -0.12
N ILE A 224 -22.12 21.17 1.05
CA ILE A 224 -22.82 21.31 2.33
C ILE A 224 -23.19 22.79 2.56
N PRO A 225 -24.49 23.12 2.79
CA PRO A 225 -24.92 24.49 3.07
C PRO A 225 -24.26 25.08 4.31
N GLN A 226 -24.00 26.40 4.29
CA GLN A 226 -23.39 27.12 5.42
C GLN A 226 -24.25 27.04 6.70
N GLU A 227 -25.57 27.04 6.57
CA GLU A 227 -26.51 26.88 7.70
C GLU A 227 -26.28 25.54 8.41
N ASN A 228 -26.18 24.44 7.65
CA ASN A 228 -25.90 23.11 8.21
C ASN A 228 -24.52 23.05 8.88
N ILE A 229 -23.52 23.75 8.34
CA ILE A 229 -22.18 23.83 8.95
C ILE A 229 -22.27 24.58 10.30
N ALA A 230 -22.99 25.70 10.35
CA ALA A 230 -23.22 26.46 11.58
C ALA A 230 -23.95 25.65 12.65
N ASP A 231 -24.89 24.80 12.23
CA ASP A 231 -25.63 23.89 13.10
C ASP A 231 -24.83 22.63 13.50
N GLY A 232 -23.63 22.43 12.96
CA GLY A 232 -22.77 21.27 13.25
C GLY A 232 -23.26 19.96 12.60
N ILE A 233 -23.99 20.07 11.48
CA ILE A 233 -24.50 18.95 10.69
C ILE A 233 -23.64 18.82 9.43
N VAL A 234 -22.49 18.15 9.57
CA VAL A 234 -21.50 17.97 8.48
C VAL A 234 -21.27 16.48 8.25
N PRO A 235 -22.10 15.83 7.41
CA PRO A 235 -22.01 14.39 7.20
C PRO A 235 -20.80 13.98 6.34
N GLN A 236 -20.14 14.93 5.66
CA GLN A 236 -19.04 14.63 4.73
C GLN A 236 -17.91 15.64 4.81
N PHE A 237 -16.68 15.14 4.99
CA PHE A 237 -15.47 15.96 4.99
C PHE A 237 -14.58 15.65 3.78
N ASN A 238 -13.77 16.63 3.37
CA ASN A 238 -12.55 16.40 2.61
C ASN A 238 -11.36 16.41 3.56
N LEU A 239 -10.42 15.51 3.32
CA LEU A 239 -9.17 15.38 4.03
C LEU A 239 -8.01 15.72 3.11
N SER A 240 -7.06 16.51 3.59
CA SER A 240 -5.81 16.85 2.90
C SER A 240 -4.61 16.42 3.73
N ILE A 241 -3.51 16.10 3.05
CA ILE A 241 -2.25 15.71 3.67
C ILE A 241 -1.26 16.87 3.62
N ARG A 242 -0.57 17.10 4.74
CA ARG A 242 0.54 18.06 4.81
C ARG A 242 1.69 17.62 3.89
N THR A 243 2.38 18.59 3.31
CA THR A 243 3.46 18.37 2.35
C THR A 243 4.55 17.42 2.86
N ASP A 244 5.01 17.59 4.10
CA ASP A 244 6.07 16.76 4.67
C ASP A 244 5.62 15.30 4.85
N ASP A 245 4.40 15.08 5.34
CA ASP A 245 3.84 13.73 5.48
C ASP A 245 3.62 13.07 4.12
N PHE A 246 3.22 13.84 3.09
CA PHE A 246 3.11 13.33 1.72
C PHE A 246 4.46 12.82 1.20
N TYR A 247 5.53 13.59 1.35
CA TYR A 247 6.86 13.18 0.92
C TYR A 247 7.40 12.01 1.76
N ALA A 248 7.14 11.98 3.07
CA ALA A 248 7.53 10.88 3.94
C ALA A 248 6.88 9.56 3.51
N VAL A 249 5.57 9.56 3.21
CA VAL A 249 4.88 8.37 2.72
C VAL A 249 5.33 8.01 1.30
N LEU A 250 5.55 9.00 0.42
CA LEU A 250 6.07 8.74 -0.93
C LEU A 250 7.47 8.12 -0.90
N ALA A 251 8.30 8.42 0.10
CA ALA A 251 9.62 7.82 0.26
C ALA A 251 9.57 6.30 0.53
N LEU A 252 8.42 5.76 0.95
CA LEU A 252 8.23 4.31 1.11
C LEU A 252 8.17 3.54 -0.22
N VAL A 253 7.94 4.23 -1.35
CA VAL A 253 7.80 3.58 -2.66
C VAL A 253 9.05 2.79 -3.04
N GLU A 254 10.23 3.38 -2.86
CA GLU A 254 11.49 2.75 -3.28
C GLU A 254 11.82 1.51 -2.42
N PRO A 255 11.80 1.55 -1.08
CA PRO A 255 11.98 0.35 -0.25
C PRO A 255 10.96 -0.75 -0.54
N LEU A 256 9.67 -0.41 -0.63
CA LEU A 256 8.61 -1.40 -0.88
C LEU A 256 8.75 -2.05 -2.27
N TYR A 257 9.13 -1.28 -3.29
CA TYR A 257 9.45 -1.81 -4.60
C TYR A 257 10.64 -2.78 -4.53
N ARG A 258 11.73 -2.41 -3.85
CA ARG A 258 12.92 -3.27 -3.72
C ARG A 258 12.62 -4.56 -2.97
N HIS A 259 11.84 -4.49 -1.91
CA HIS A 259 11.38 -5.68 -1.19
C HIS A 259 10.50 -6.56 -2.07
N ALA A 260 9.61 -5.98 -2.87
CA ALA A 260 8.84 -6.76 -3.85
C ALA A 260 9.76 -7.43 -4.89
N CYS A 261 10.79 -6.75 -5.41
CA CYS A 261 11.79 -7.36 -6.30
C CYS A 261 12.53 -8.51 -5.64
N HIS A 262 12.94 -8.33 -4.38
CA HIS A 262 13.62 -9.37 -3.61
C HIS A 262 12.70 -10.58 -3.40
N ILE A 263 11.45 -10.38 -2.98
CA ILE A 263 10.50 -11.48 -2.83
C ILE A 263 10.21 -12.17 -4.17
N LEU A 264 10.09 -11.40 -5.26
CA LEU A 264 9.89 -11.97 -6.60
C LEU A 264 11.03 -12.92 -6.99
N SER A 265 12.28 -12.59 -6.66
CA SER A 265 13.43 -13.44 -6.99
C SER A 265 13.46 -14.76 -6.20
N LEU A 266 12.73 -14.85 -5.09
CA LEU A 266 12.55 -16.09 -4.31
C LEU A 266 11.44 -16.98 -4.88
N LEU A 267 10.56 -16.44 -5.73
CA LEU A 267 9.45 -17.19 -6.31
C LEU A 267 9.91 -18.03 -7.52
N PRO A 268 9.30 -19.21 -7.77
CA PRO A 268 9.59 -19.99 -8.96
C PRO A 268 9.24 -19.21 -10.24
N ALA A 269 10.12 -19.24 -11.24
CA ALA A 269 9.78 -18.75 -12.57
C ALA A 269 8.62 -19.57 -13.15
N GLY A 270 7.49 -18.92 -13.46
CA GLY A 270 6.35 -19.55 -14.13
C GLY A 270 6.72 -19.94 -15.56
N THR A 271 6.54 -21.22 -15.92
CA THR A 271 6.82 -21.87 -17.22
C THR A 271 8.22 -21.63 -17.87
N PRO A 272 8.78 -22.62 -18.59
CA PRO A 272 10.22 -22.68 -18.89
C PRO A 272 10.76 -21.71 -19.95
N THR A 273 9.99 -20.73 -20.41
CA THR A 273 10.37 -19.88 -21.56
C THR A 273 11.07 -18.57 -21.21
N ALA A 274 11.29 -18.26 -19.93
CA ALA A 274 12.10 -17.12 -19.51
C ALA A 274 13.37 -17.61 -18.78
N PRO A 275 14.54 -17.00 -19.04
CA PRO A 275 15.80 -17.44 -18.42
C PRO A 275 15.71 -17.41 -16.89
N SER A 276 16.35 -18.41 -16.29
CA SER A 276 16.41 -18.76 -14.87
C SER A 276 16.58 -17.60 -13.89
N ALA A 277 16.15 -17.88 -12.64
CA ALA A 277 16.38 -17.16 -11.38
C ALA A 277 17.87 -16.96 -10.98
N ASN A 278 18.71 -16.53 -11.91
CA ASN A 278 20.01 -15.94 -11.65
C ASN A 278 19.86 -14.42 -11.79
N MET A 279 20.41 -13.65 -10.86
CA MET A 279 20.57 -12.19 -11.00
C MET A 279 21.12 -11.88 -12.39
N THR A 280 20.29 -11.32 -13.27
CA THR A 280 20.77 -10.90 -14.58
C THR A 280 21.58 -9.62 -14.38
N PRO A 281 22.57 -9.29 -15.24
CA PRO A 281 23.30 -8.04 -15.10
C PRO A 281 22.42 -6.78 -15.05
N GLU A 282 21.17 -6.88 -15.54
CA GLU A 282 20.15 -5.84 -15.47
C GLU A 282 19.54 -5.64 -14.06
N THR A 283 19.63 -6.60 -13.14
CA THR A 283 19.10 -6.43 -11.76
C THR A 283 19.91 -5.41 -10.94
N LEU A 284 21.15 -5.10 -11.36
CA LEU A 284 21.92 -3.95 -10.87
C LEU A 284 21.08 -2.67 -10.77
N PHE A 285 20.20 -2.45 -11.76
CA PHE A 285 19.40 -1.24 -11.86
C PHE A 285 18.32 -1.10 -10.79
N ASP A 286 17.97 -2.18 -10.07
CA ASP A 286 17.09 -2.10 -8.89
C ASP A 286 17.78 -1.44 -7.69
N CYS A 287 19.11 -1.57 -7.62
CA CYS A 287 19.91 -1.02 -6.53
C CYS A 287 20.27 0.46 -6.73
N LEU A 288 19.99 1.01 -7.92
CA LEU A 288 20.28 2.39 -8.28
C LEU A 288 19.09 3.32 -7.99
N PRO A 289 19.35 4.59 -7.61
CA PRO A 289 18.29 5.59 -7.50
C PRO A 289 17.66 5.85 -8.87
N LEU A 290 16.46 6.45 -8.88
CA LEU A 290 15.74 6.70 -10.14
C LEU A 290 16.50 7.62 -11.11
N ARG A 291 17.36 8.49 -10.57
CA ARG A 291 18.36 9.30 -11.28
C ARG A 291 19.72 8.96 -10.69
N PHE A 292 20.68 8.64 -11.54
CA PHE A 292 22.00 8.17 -11.13
C PHE A 292 23.06 8.58 -12.15
N THR A 293 24.32 8.55 -11.71
CA THR A 293 25.50 8.81 -12.53
C THR A 293 26.11 7.49 -13.02
N ARG A 294 26.91 7.57 -14.09
CA ARG A 294 27.70 6.42 -14.58
C ARG A 294 28.58 5.84 -13.48
N ASN A 295 29.19 6.69 -12.64
CA ASN A 295 30.07 6.23 -11.58
C ASN A 295 29.29 5.46 -10.52
N GLU A 296 28.14 5.98 -10.07
CA GLU A 296 27.26 5.23 -9.14
C GLU A 296 26.83 3.88 -9.71
N ALA A 297 26.56 3.81 -11.03
CA ALA A 297 26.23 2.54 -11.71
C ALA A 297 27.41 1.56 -11.73
N ILE A 298 28.64 2.05 -11.92
CA ILE A 298 29.85 1.22 -11.90
C ILE A 298 30.16 0.75 -10.48
N ASP A 299 30.15 1.66 -9.50
CA ASP A 299 30.43 1.35 -8.10
C ASP A 299 29.43 0.30 -7.58
N LYS A 300 28.15 0.45 -7.92
CA LYS A 300 27.14 -0.54 -7.57
C LYS A 300 27.30 -1.83 -8.36
N GLY A 301 27.71 -1.73 -9.63
CA GLY A 301 28.05 -2.88 -10.48
C GLY A 301 29.12 -3.75 -9.84
N GLU A 302 30.21 -3.16 -9.38
CA GLU A 302 31.30 -3.87 -8.70
C GLU A 302 30.81 -4.58 -7.42
N GLN A 303 29.96 -3.93 -6.62
CA GLN A 303 29.37 -4.52 -5.41
C GLN A 303 28.51 -5.76 -5.69
N VAL A 304 27.88 -5.84 -6.87
CA VAL A 304 27.03 -6.97 -7.27
C VAL A 304 27.67 -7.88 -8.31
N GLY A 305 28.98 -7.72 -8.56
CA GLY A 305 29.75 -8.60 -9.46
C GLY A 305 29.58 -8.33 -10.96
N VAL A 306 29.14 -7.13 -11.35
CA VAL A 306 28.99 -6.69 -12.76
C VAL A 306 30.15 -5.76 -13.14
N PRO A 307 31.06 -6.16 -14.06
CA PRO A 307 32.22 -5.33 -14.45
C PRO A 307 31.82 -4.02 -15.15
N ALA A 308 32.65 -2.98 -15.03
CA ALA A 308 32.39 -1.66 -15.62
C ALA A 308 32.08 -1.68 -17.13
N GLY A 309 32.76 -2.51 -17.92
CA GLY A 309 32.48 -2.65 -19.35
C GLY A 309 31.10 -3.26 -19.65
N SER A 310 30.62 -4.16 -18.78
CA SER A 310 29.25 -4.68 -18.84
C SER A 310 28.25 -3.59 -18.45
N VAL A 311 28.51 -2.81 -17.41
CA VAL A 311 27.68 -1.65 -17.03
C VAL A 311 27.52 -0.67 -18.19
N ASP A 312 28.61 -0.28 -18.85
CA ASP A 312 28.55 0.62 -20.02
C ASP A 312 27.70 0.06 -21.16
N SER A 313 27.85 -1.24 -21.43
CA SER A 313 27.07 -1.94 -22.46
C SER A 313 25.59 -1.95 -22.11
N LEU A 314 25.25 -2.16 -20.83
CA LEU A 314 23.88 -2.13 -20.33
C LEU A 314 23.28 -0.72 -20.45
N LEU A 315 24.01 0.31 -20.00
CA LEU A 315 23.57 1.72 -20.10
C LEU A 315 23.26 2.09 -21.55
N LYS A 316 24.18 1.77 -22.48
CA LYS A 316 23.98 2.01 -23.91
C LYS A 316 22.71 1.34 -24.42
N ARG A 317 22.56 0.04 -24.16
CA ARG A 317 21.41 -0.75 -24.64
C ARG A 317 20.08 -0.27 -24.05
N MET A 318 20.04 0.10 -22.77
CA MET A 318 18.83 0.63 -22.14
C MET A 318 18.46 2.03 -22.66
N THR A 319 19.45 2.87 -22.98
CA THR A 319 19.22 4.15 -23.66
C THR A 319 18.68 3.93 -25.08
N GLU A 320 19.27 3.01 -25.86
CA GLU A 320 18.80 2.68 -27.22
C GLU A 320 17.35 2.15 -27.23
N ARG A 321 16.96 1.40 -26.20
CA ARG A 321 15.58 0.92 -25.99
C ARG A 321 14.64 2.00 -25.44
N GLY A 322 15.15 3.19 -25.13
CA GLY A 322 14.39 4.30 -24.55
C GLY A 322 13.90 4.04 -23.12
N GLN A 323 14.53 3.12 -22.39
CA GLN A 323 14.27 2.81 -20.99
C GLN A 323 14.99 3.78 -20.05
N LEU A 324 16.15 4.28 -20.47
CA LEU A 324 16.90 5.35 -19.83
C LEU A 324 16.94 6.59 -20.71
N VAL A 325 16.93 7.76 -20.09
CA VAL A 325 17.17 9.06 -20.72
C VAL A 325 18.49 9.62 -20.19
N LYS A 326 19.31 10.17 -21.09
CA LYS A 326 20.55 10.85 -20.72
C LYS A 326 20.25 12.33 -20.47
N VAL A 327 20.29 12.75 -19.22
CA VAL A 327 19.95 14.13 -18.80
C VAL A 327 21.15 15.06 -18.72
N GLY A 328 22.36 14.49 -18.72
CA GLY A 328 23.61 15.23 -18.62
C GLY A 328 24.81 14.38 -19.01
N ARG A 329 26.01 14.93 -18.83
CA ARG A 329 27.25 14.19 -19.11
C ARG A 329 27.45 13.08 -18.07
N GLY A 330 27.11 11.86 -18.46
CA GLY A 330 27.22 10.69 -17.57
C GLY A 330 26.10 10.59 -16.55
N GLU A 331 25.01 11.34 -16.73
CA GLU A 331 23.83 11.28 -15.88
C GLU A 331 22.66 10.63 -16.63
N TYR A 332 21.99 9.72 -15.94
CA TYR A 332 20.91 8.89 -16.46
C TYR A 332 19.70 8.95 -15.54
N GLU A 333 18.52 8.81 -16.12
CA GLU A 333 17.28 8.61 -15.38
C GLU A 333 16.36 7.60 -16.08
N PHE A 334 15.55 6.87 -15.30
CA PHE A 334 14.52 6.01 -15.86
C PHE A 334 13.42 6.83 -16.53
N ASN A 335 13.02 6.39 -17.72
CA ASN A 335 12.02 7.09 -18.52
C ASN A 335 10.63 7.05 -17.87
N ALA A 336 10.03 8.22 -17.64
CA ALA A 336 8.70 8.41 -17.08
C ALA A 336 7.62 8.41 -18.17
N ARG A 337 7.46 7.31 -18.93
CA ARG A 337 6.40 7.25 -19.96
C ARG A 337 5.02 7.12 -19.31
N MET A 338 4.27 8.22 -19.32
CA MET A 338 2.87 8.24 -18.88
C MET A 338 1.92 8.17 -20.08
N HIS A 339 0.92 7.29 -20.01
CA HIS A 339 -0.24 7.38 -20.89
C HIS A 339 -1.32 8.16 -20.16
N THR A 340 -1.49 9.43 -20.49
CA THR A 340 -2.67 10.19 -20.07
C THR A 340 -3.85 9.67 -20.88
N ARG A 341 -4.79 8.96 -20.24
CA ARG A 341 -6.13 8.82 -20.80
C ARG A 341 -6.76 10.21 -20.75
N THR A 342 -6.77 10.91 -21.87
CA THR A 342 -7.64 12.06 -22.05
C THR A 342 -9.07 11.51 -21.99
N CYS A 343 -9.75 11.71 -20.86
CA CYS A 343 -11.18 11.51 -20.78
C CYS A 343 -11.81 12.58 -21.69
N VAL A 344 -12.01 12.25 -22.96
CA VAL A 344 -12.83 13.04 -23.87
C VAL A 344 -14.24 12.99 -23.29
N GLY A 345 -14.77 14.18 -22.98
CA GLY A 345 -15.96 14.37 -22.18
C GLY A 345 -17.12 13.45 -22.57
N VAL A 346 -17.54 12.66 -21.60
CA VAL A 346 -18.93 12.21 -21.47
C VAL A 346 -19.38 12.72 -20.10
N ARG A 347 -20.49 13.46 -20.13
CA ARG A 347 -21.22 14.12 -19.04
C ARG A 347 -20.94 13.59 -17.63
N GLU A 348 -20.85 14.55 -16.69
CA GLU A 348 -21.05 14.35 -15.25
C GLU A 348 -22.10 13.27 -14.99
N SER A 349 -21.61 12.12 -14.54
CA SER A 349 -22.36 11.19 -13.72
C SER A 349 -21.42 10.77 -12.61
N ALA A 350 -21.89 11.00 -11.39
CA ALA A 350 -21.20 10.69 -10.16
C ALA A 350 -20.86 9.20 -10.07
N SER A 351 -19.67 8.90 -9.54
CA SER A 351 -19.50 7.80 -8.59
C SER A 351 -18.41 8.23 -7.60
N SER A 352 -18.73 9.05 -6.61
CA SER A 352 -19.10 8.55 -5.27
C SER A 352 -19.32 7.03 -5.24
N ALA A 353 -18.41 6.32 -4.59
CA ALA A 353 -18.78 5.09 -3.92
C ALA A 353 -19.80 5.48 -2.82
N SER A 354 -21.07 5.49 -3.19
CA SER A 354 -22.21 5.61 -2.29
C SER A 354 -22.96 4.28 -2.37
N LEU A 355 -22.82 3.48 -1.32
CA LEU A 355 -23.82 2.51 -0.90
C LEU A 355 -25.15 3.27 -0.69
N GLN A 356 -26.20 2.91 -1.43
CA GLN A 356 -27.58 3.14 -1.00
C GLN A 356 -28.53 2.21 -1.76
N ASP A 357 -29.18 1.36 -0.98
CA ASP A 357 -30.45 0.66 -1.11
C ASP A 357 -31.09 0.46 -2.50
N SER A 358 -31.22 -0.82 -2.87
CA SER A 358 -32.47 -1.45 -3.33
C SER A 358 -32.42 -2.95 -3.05
#